data_AF-R7S6B5-F1
#
_entry.id   AF-R7S6B5-F1
#
_cell.length_a   1.000
_cell.length_b   1.000
_cell.length_c   1.000
_cell.angle_alpha   90.00
_cell.angle_beta   90.00
_cell.angle_gamma   90.00
#
_symmetry.space_group_name_H-M   'P 1'
#
loop_
_entity.id
_entity.type
_entity.pdbx_description
1 polymer ?
#
loop_
_entity_poly.entity_id
_entity_poly.type
_entity_poly.pdbx_seq_one_letter_code
_entity_poly.pdbx_strand_id
1 'polypeptide(L)'
;MSYDVICSYICHLLARLKNSHPDTVRLVSDMKMLLPKMHMHGHRELCQIVYAFCYSQGFGFAHGEGVETPWAELNIAGLSTREMTAGARHDALNALLNYWNWRKTKGMGMLQPL
;
A
#
# COMPACT_ATOMS: atom_id res chain seq x y z
N MET A 1 5.71 5.63 5.57
CA MET A 1 5.48 4.40 4.79
C MET A 1 4.44 3.57 5.50
N SER A 2 3.53 2.95 4.75
CA SER A 2 2.62 1.95 5.30
C SER A 2 2.91 0.57 4.73
N TYR A 3 2.77 -0.45 5.56
CA TYR A 3 2.97 -1.85 5.18
C TYR A 3 2.21 -2.75 6.14
N ASP A 4 1.57 -3.79 5.61
CA ASP A 4 0.55 -4.59 6.31
C ASP A 4 1.09 -5.24 7.58
N VAL A 5 2.38 -5.59 7.60
CA VAL A 5 3.02 -6.24 8.76
C VAL A 5 4.14 -5.40 9.34
N ILE A 6 4.08 -4.08 9.19
CA ILE A 6 5.17 -3.20 9.63
C ILE A 6 5.46 -3.32 11.13
N CYS A 7 4.46 -3.62 11.95
CA CYS A 7 4.60 -3.74 13.40
C CYS A 7 5.55 -4.86 13.84
N SER A 8 5.72 -5.92 13.04
CA SER A 8 6.69 -7.00 13.31
C SER A 8 8.05 -6.72 12.67
N TYR A 9 8.05 -6.07 11.51
CA TYR A 9 9.27 -5.74 10.77
C TYR A 9 10.09 -4.64 11.45
N ILE A 10 9.43 -3.60 11.96
CA ILE A 10 10.11 -2.43 12.52
C ILE A 10 11.03 -2.77 13.69
N CYS A 11 10.72 -3.82 14.46
CA CYS A 11 11.53 -4.28 15.60
C CYS A 11 12.98 -4.58 15.22
N HIS A 12 13.22 -5.07 14.01
CA HIS A 12 14.55 -5.45 13.53
C HIS A 12 15.02 -4.65 12.30
N LEU A 13 14.18 -3.74 11.79
CA LEU A 13 14.44 -3.05 10.53
C LEU A 13 15.75 -2.25 10.59
N LEU A 14 15.93 -1.39 11.59
CA LEU A 14 17.14 -0.56 11.68
C LEU A 14 18.40 -1.40 11.90
N ALA A 15 18.32 -2.49 12.66
CA ALA A 15 19.45 -3.39 12.86
C ALA A 15 19.85 -4.09 11.54
N ARG A 16 18.87 -4.56 10.78
CA ARG A 16 19.11 -5.18 9.46
C ARG A 16 19.68 -4.18 8.46
N LEU A 17 19.19 -2.94 8.46
CA LEU A 17 19.70 -1.88 7.58
C LEU A 17 21.13 -1.47 7.94
N LYS A 18 21.48 -1.38 9.23
CA LYS A 18 22.88 -1.11 9.64
C LYS A 18 23.87 -2.14 9.05
N ASN A 19 23.46 -3.41 8.97
CA ASN A 19 24.33 -4.48 8.48
C ASN A 19 24.39 -4.57 6.94
N SER A 20 23.30 -4.24 6.25
CA SER A 20 23.16 -4.48 4.80
C SER A 20 23.23 -3.21 3.95
N HIS A 21 22.74 -2.09 4.47
CA HIS A 21 22.56 -0.82 3.76
C HIS A 21 22.74 0.37 4.74
N PRO A 22 23.92 0.55 5.34
CA PRO A 22 24.15 1.52 6.41
C PRO A 22 23.79 2.96 6.00
N ASP A 23 24.01 3.33 4.74
CA ASP A 23 23.70 4.66 4.21
C ASP A 23 22.20 5.01 4.25
N THR A 24 21.33 4.00 4.30
CA THR A 24 19.86 4.19 4.33
C THR A 24 19.30 4.34 5.74
N VAL A 25 20.09 4.05 6.78
CA VAL A 25 19.61 4.00 8.17
C VAL A 25 19.03 5.33 8.62
N ARG A 26 19.70 6.44 8.28
CA ARG A 26 19.24 7.79 8.64
C ARG A 26 17.93 8.16 7.94
N LEU A 27 17.77 7.76 6.68
CA LEU A 27 16.53 8.01 5.96
C LEU A 27 15.37 7.27 6.62
N VAL A 28 15.58 5.99 6.96
CA VAL A 28 14.52 5.12 7.50
C VAL A 28 14.21 5.42 8.97
N SER A 29 15.17 5.89 9.77
CA SER A 29 14.92 6.25 11.18
C SER A 29 13.92 7.38 11.34
N ASP A 30 13.88 8.29 10.36
CA ASP A 30 13.01 9.47 10.41
C ASP A 30 11.63 9.19 9.77
N MET A 31 11.45 8.01 9.17
CA MET A 31 10.19 7.63 8.53
C MET A 31 9.16 7.13 9.54
N LYS A 32 7.94 7.67 9.44
CA LYS A 32 6.78 7.11 10.13
C LYS A 32 6.35 5.80 9.46
N MET A 33 6.19 4.78 10.28
CA MET A 33 5.77 3.44 9.90
C MET A 33 4.33 3.24 10.35
N LEU A 34 3.40 2.97 9.43
CA LEU A 34 1.96 2.92 9.72
C LEU A 34 1.32 1.64 9.17
N LEU A 35 0.20 1.23 9.77
CA LEU A 35 -0.59 0.09 9.30
C LEU A 35 -1.75 0.59 8.41
N PRO A 36 -1.94 0.02 7.22
CA PRO A 36 -3.17 0.21 6.44
C PRO A 36 -4.40 -0.18 7.27
N LYS A 37 -5.49 0.56 7.10
CA LYS A 37 -6.65 0.56 8.00
C LYS A 37 -7.38 -0.78 8.05
N MET A 38 -7.54 -1.46 6.90
CA MET A 38 -8.16 -2.78 6.81
C MET A 38 -7.27 -3.82 7.52
N HIS A 39 -5.98 -3.84 7.18
CA HIS A 39 -5.04 -4.81 7.75
C HIS A 39 -4.85 -4.64 9.24
N MET A 40 -4.94 -3.41 9.75
CA MET A 40 -4.80 -3.06 11.15
C MET A 40 -5.68 -3.94 12.07
N HIS A 41 -6.88 -4.32 11.64
CA HIS A 41 -7.79 -5.16 12.41
C HIS A 41 -7.26 -6.58 12.68
N GLY A 42 -6.33 -7.08 11.85
CA GLY A 42 -5.66 -8.36 12.06
C GLY A 42 -4.55 -8.34 13.12
N HIS A 43 -4.21 -7.16 13.66
CA HIS A 43 -3.16 -7.01 14.67
C HIS A 43 -3.73 -6.85 16.09
N ARG A 44 -2.87 -7.06 17.09
CA ARG A 44 -3.19 -6.74 18.49
C ARG A 44 -3.63 -5.28 18.66
N GLU A 45 -4.49 -5.04 19.63
CA GLU A 45 -5.10 -3.72 19.90
C GLU A 45 -4.08 -2.58 19.98
N LEU A 46 -2.94 -2.79 20.67
CA LEU A 46 -1.90 -1.77 20.76
C LEU A 46 -1.36 -1.34 19.39
N CYS A 47 -1.22 -2.25 18.43
CA CYS A 47 -0.80 -1.91 17.07
C CYS A 47 -1.84 -1.07 16.35
N GLN A 48 -3.13 -1.30 16.65
CA GLN A 48 -4.25 -0.56 16.06
C GLN A 48 -4.31 0.90 16.53
N ILE A 49 -3.62 1.23 17.62
CA ILE A 49 -3.56 2.60 18.15
C ILE A 49 -2.23 3.24 17.73
N VAL A 50 -1.11 2.55 17.94
CA VAL A 50 0.24 3.11 17.71
C VAL A 50 0.53 3.38 16.24
N TYR A 51 0.03 2.52 15.34
CA TYR A 51 0.35 2.61 13.91
C TYR A 51 -0.81 3.14 13.06
N ALA A 52 -1.87 3.66 13.69
CA ALA A 52 -3.01 4.22 12.97
C ALA A 52 -2.66 5.55 12.29
N PHE A 53 -3.12 5.72 11.05
CA PHE A 53 -2.97 6.96 10.30
C PHE A 53 -3.62 8.15 11.00
N CYS A 54 -4.83 7.99 11.52
CA CYS A 54 -5.60 9.08 12.13
C CYS A 54 -4.98 9.65 13.42
N TYR A 55 -4.08 8.90 14.07
CA TYR A 55 -3.35 9.36 15.25
C TYR A 55 -1.91 9.79 14.92
N SER A 56 -1.50 9.72 13.65
CA SER A 56 -0.15 10.06 13.22
C SER A 56 -0.07 11.49 12.70
N GLN A 57 0.78 12.32 13.31
CA GLN A 57 0.98 13.71 12.87
C GLN A 57 1.39 13.77 11.39
N GLY A 58 0.80 14.71 10.64
CA GLY A 58 1.06 14.89 9.21
C GLY A 58 0.21 13.98 8.32
N PHE A 59 -0.65 13.14 8.91
CA PHE A 59 -1.64 12.36 8.19
C PHE A 59 -3.05 12.85 8.56
N GLY A 60 -3.92 12.93 7.56
CA GLY A 60 -5.34 13.15 7.76
C GLY A 60 -6.11 11.83 7.90
N PHE A 61 -7.39 11.84 7.54
CA PHE A 61 -8.19 10.63 7.46
C PHE A 61 -7.83 9.83 6.20
N ALA A 62 -6.73 9.07 6.28
CA ALA A 62 -6.23 8.19 5.22
C ALA A 62 -6.35 6.72 5.62
N HIS A 63 -6.56 5.84 4.63
CA HIS A 63 -6.72 4.40 4.87
C HIS A 63 -5.50 3.56 4.47
N GLY A 64 -4.60 4.03 3.59
CA GLY A 64 -3.42 3.26 3.17
C GLY A 64 -3.67 2.11 2.18
N GLU A 65 -4.92 1.69 1.97
CA GLU A 65 -5.33 0.56 1.10
C GLU A 65 -5.33 0.82 -0.42
N GLY A 66 -4.70 1.89 -0.90
CA GLY A 66 -4.81 2.32 -2.30
C GLY A 66 -4.26 1.33 -3.33
N VAL A 67 -3.37 0.41 -2.91
CA VAL A 67 -2.83 -0.64 -3.77
C VAL A 67 -3.80 -1.80 -3.95
N GLU A 68 -4.63 -2.07 -2.94
CA GLU A 68 -5.54 -3.22 -2.88
C GLU A 68 -6.97 -2.90 -3.33
N THR A 69 -7.37 -1.63 -3.23
CA THR A 69 -8.71 -1.19 -3.63
C THR A 69 -9.10 -1.65 -5.07
N PRO A 70 -8.20 -1.65 -6.08
CA PRO A 70 -8.52 -2.15 -7.42
C PRO A 70 -8.78 -3.66 -7.51
N TRP A 71 -8.50 -4.46 -6.48
CA TRP A 71 -8.67 -5.92 -6.54
C TRP A 71 -10.10 -6.36 -6.84
N ALA A 72 -11.10 -5.65 -6.32
CA ALA A 72 -12.50 -5.92 -6.64
C ALA A 72 -12.76 -5.90 -8.16
N GLU A 73 -12.11 -4.97 -8.86
CA GLU A 73 -12.29 -4.71 -10.29
C GLU A 73 -11.41 -5.65 -11.12
N LEU A 74 -10.19 -5.92 -10.66
CA LEU A 74 -9.29 -6.90 -11.28
C LEU A 74 -9.81 -8.34 -11.15
N ASN A 75 -10.57 -8.66 -10.10
CA ASN A 75 -11.19 -9.97 -9.94
C ASN A 75 -12.20 -10.26 -11.07
N ILE A 76 -12.93 -9.24 -11.53
CA ILE A 76 -13.89 -9.36 -12.64
C ILE A 76 -13.14 -9.71 -13.94
N ALA A 77 -11.95 -9.13 -14.15
CA ALA A 77 -11.11 -9.43 -15.30
C ALA A 77 -10.61 -10.89 -15.34
N GLY A 78 -10.65 -11.59 -14.21
CA GLY A 78 -10.27 -13.00 -14.15
C GLY A 78 -11.11 -13.87 -15.09
N LEU A 79 -12.42 -13.63 -15.16
CA LEU A 79 -13.33 -14.41 -16.02
C LEU A 79 -13.13 -14.08 -17.51
N SER A 80 -13.02 -12.79 -17.85
CA SER A 80 -12.89 -12.35 -19.25
C SER A 80 -11.54 -12.71 -19.86
N THR A 81 -10.49 -12.87 -19.04
CA THR A 81 -9.14 -13.19 -19.50
C THR A 81 -8.79 -14.67 -19.41
N ARG A 82 -9.69 -15.52 -18.89
CA ARG A 82 -9.39 -16.94 -18.60
C ARG A 82 -9.06 -17.76 -19.84
N GLU A 83 -9.80 -17.54 -20.93
CA GLU A 83 -9.67 -18.30 -22.18
C GLU A 83 -8.68 -17.66 -23.18
N MET A 84 -8.05 -16.54 -22.81
CA MET A 84 -7.07 -15.87 -23.65
C MET A 84 -5.76 -16.67 -23.70
N THR A 85 -5.02 -16.55 -24.81
CA THR A 85 -3.64 -17.04 -24.87
C THR A 85 -2.77 -16.32 -23.83
N ALA A 86 -1.65 -16.93 -23.43
CA ALA A 86 -0.79 -16.36 -22.39
C ALA A 86 -0.35 -14.91 -22.67
N GLY A 87 0.02 -14.61 -23.92
CA GLY A 87 0.38 -13.25 -24.35
C GLY A 87 -0.81 -12.29 -24.30
N ALA A 88 -1.95 -12.68 -24.89
CA ALA A 88 -3.14 -11.85 -24.89
C ALA A 88 -3.67 -11.56 -23.47
N ARG A 89 -3.60 -12.55 -22.57
CA ARG A 89 -3.94 -12.40 -21.15
C ARG A 89 -3.02 -11.38 -20.47
N HIS A 90 -1.71 -11.47 -20.70
CA HIS A 90 -0.75 -10.55 -20.13
C HIS A 90 -1.00 -9.11 -20.60
N ASP A 91 -1.21 -8.91 -21.90
CA ASP A 91 -1.48 -7.59 -22.47
C ASP A 91 -2.80 -7.00 -21.96
N ALA A 92 -3.85 -7.82 -21.85
CA ALA A 92 -5.14 -7.41 -21.30
C ALA A 92 -5.03 -6.97 -19.83
N LEU A 93 -4.32 -7.74 -19.00
CA LEU A 93 -4.11 -7.38 -17.59
C LEU A 93 -3.26 -6.10 -17.46
N ASN A 94 -2.22 -5.94 -18.28
CA ASN A 94 -1.41 -4.72 -18.30
C ASN A 94 -2.22 -3.49 -18.71
N ALA A 95 -3.11 -3.62 -19.70
CA ALA A 95 -4.00 -2.54 -20.10
C ALA A 95 -4.93 -2.09 -18.95
N LEU A 96 -5.50 -3.05 -18.21
CA LEU A 96 -6.36 -2.78 -17.05
C LEU A 96 -5.59 -2.09 -15.91
N LEU A 97 -4.38 -2.57 -15.59
CA LEU A 97 -3.53 -1.96 -14.57
C LEU A 97 -3.08 -0.55 -14.97
N ASN A 98 -2.73 -0.34 -16.25
CA ASN A 98 -2.39 0.99 -16.76
C ASN A 98 -3.57 1.95 -16.72
N TYR A 99 -4.78 1.47 -17.02
CA TYR A 99 -6.00 2.26 -16.85
C TYR A 99 -6.20 2.70 -15.40
N TRP A 100 -5.97 1.80 -14.43
CA TRP A 100 -5.99 2.16 -13.01
C TRP A 100 -4.95 3.21 -12.63
N ASN A 101 -3.73 3.08 -13.14
CA ASN A 101 -2.67 4.08 -12.93
C ASN A 101 -3.06 5.44 -13.52
N TRP A 102 -3.66 5.44 -14.73
CA TRP A 102 -4.17 6.66 -15.35
C TRP A 102 -5.30 7.30 -14.53
N ARG A 103 -6.27 6.51 -14.07
CA ARG A 103 -7.36 6.97 -13.18
C ARG A 103 -6.81 7.62 -11.91
N LYS A 104 -5.83 6.99 -11.26
CA LYS A 104 -5.15 7.54 -10.08
C LYS A 104 -4.47 8.87 -10.42
N THR A 105 -3.72 8.91 -11.53
CA THR A 105 -3.01 10.11 -11.99
C THR A 105 -3.96 11.26 -12.28
N LYS A 106 -5.11 10.99 -12.92
CA LYS A 106 -6.14 11.99 -13.18
C LYS A 106 -6.78 12.53 -11.89
N GLY A 107 -6.87 11.72 -10.84
CA GLY A 107 -7.40 12.12 -9.53
C GLY A 107 -6.37 12.83 -8.63
N MET A 108 -5.07 12.64 -8.87
CA MET A 108 -4.01 13.34 -8.14
C MET A 108 -4.08 14.84 -8.43
N GLY A 109 -4.28 15.65 -7.38
CA GLY A 109 -4.33 17.12 -7.48
C GLY A 109 -5.75 17.71 -7.54
N MET A 110 -6.80 16.89 -7.64
CA MET A 110 -8.15 17.35 -7.33
C MET A 110 -8.37 17.24 -5.82
N LEU A 111 -8.42 18.39 -5.12
CA LEU A 111 -8.96 18.42 -3.76
C LEU A 111 -10.38 17.85 -3.84
N GLN A 112 -10.59 16.66 -3.26
CA GLN A 112 -11.96 16.21 -3.04
C GLN A 112 -12.62 17.26 -2.12
N PRO A 113 -13.74 17.86 -2.53
CA PRO A 113 -14.50 18.70 -1.61
C PRO A 113 -14.88 17.84 -0.41
N LEU A 114 -14.73 18.42 0.78
CA LEU A 114 -15.25 17.86 2.03
C LEU A 114 -16.76 17.61 1.94
#